data_AF-A0A938HI15-F1
#
_entry.id   AF-A0A938HI15-F1
#
_cell.length_a   1.000
_cell.length_b   1.000
_cell.length_c   1.000
_cell.angle_alpha   90.00
_cell.angle_beta   90.00
_cell.angle_gamma   90.00
#
_symmetry.space_group_name_H-M   'P 1'
#
loop_
_entity.id
_entity.type
_entity.pdbx_description
1 polymer ?
#
loop_
_entity_poly.entity_id
_entity_poly.type
_entity_poly.pdbx_seq_one_letter_code
_entity_poly.pdbx_strand_id
1 'polypeptide(L)'
;MRKAQLVSEILGEFLFPILGFLFWDWDLYFVLLFILFDYTIRLLFAFFRPQTRSLKHLLRPLIFFLTFSVTSHFYMVLTEPTWRFVTAFSDFFWYQDFYIPQGLLVVPLLIYTETSRQKMELMTTGVFDAIKQLKKTGARLLYGTLIFMLMSIGLALFSWGDTVEISFFLVSWLGLILIEHKGAFLKA
;
A
#
# COMPACT_ATOMS: atom_id res chain seq x y z
N MET A 1 0.41 -23.69 2.56
CA MET A 1 1.62 -22.91 2.20
C MET A 1 1.30 -21.58 1.50
N ARG A 2 0.49 -21.52 0.42
CA ARG A 2 -0.05 -20.23 -0.09
C ARG A 2 -0.81 -19.41 0.95
N LYS A 3 -1.46 -20.08 1.91
CA LYS A 3 -2.12 -19.44 3.06
C LYS A 3 -1.14 -18.66 3.97
N ALA A 4 0.11 -19.09 4.12
CA ALA A 4 1.09 -18.36 4.94
C ALA A 4 1.55 -17.05 4.28
N GLN A 5 1.73 -17.07 2.96
CA GLN A 5 1.99 -15.85 2.17
C GLN A 5 0.83 -14.87 2.25
N LEU A 6 -0.41 -15.36 2.12
CA LEU A 6 -1.61 -14.54 2.31
C LEU A 6 -1.65 -13.92 3.72
N VAL A 7 -1.47 -14.73 4.77
CA VAL A 7 -1.47 -14.25 6.16
C VAL A 7 -0.41 -13.17 6.36
N SER A 8 0.79 -13.35 5.84
CA SER A 8 1.83 -12.33 5.94
C SER A 8 1.53 -11.05 5.18
N GLU A 9 0.88 -11.13 4.02
CA GLU A 9 0.49 -9.93 3.27
C GLU A 9 -0.66 -9.21 3.96
N ILE A 10 -1.62 -9.93 4.54
CA ILE A 10 -2.66 -9.33 5.38
C ILE A 10 -2.04 -8.65 6.60
N LEU A 11 -1.14 -9.34 7.32
CA LEU A 11 -0.49 -8.79 8.51
C LEU A 11 0.40 -7.59 8.19
N GLY A 12 1.12 -7.61 7.07
CA GLY A 12 2.03 -6.52 6.71
C GLY A 12 1.34 -5.33 6.07
N GLU A 13 0.36 -5.56 5.17
CA GLU A 13 -0.16 -4.53 4.27
C GLU A 13 -1.55 -4.03 4.63
N PHE A 14 -2.29 -4.76 5.46
CA PHE A 14 -3.66 -4.41 5.85
C PHE A 14 -3.79 -4.19 7.35
N LEU A 15 -3.18 -5.05 8.17
CA LEU A 15 -3.25 -4.94 9.63
C LEU A 15 -2.59 -3.63 10.10
N PHE A 16 -1.44 -3.23 9.56
CA PHE A 16 -0.78 -1.99 9.97
C PHE A 16 -1.63 -0.74 9.73
N PRO A 17 -2.18 -0.50 8.52
CA PRO A 17 -3.14 0.59 8.31
C PRO A 17 -4.35 0.56 9.25
N ILE A 18 -4.90 -0.63 9.53
CA ILE A 18 -6.01 -0.75 10.49
C ILE A 18 -5.57 -0.40 11.90
N LEU A 19 -4.41 -0.89 12.35
CA LEU A 19 -3.90 -0.58 13.67
C LEU A 19 -3.67 0.92 13.81
N GLY A 20 -3.15 1.57 12.76
CA GLY A 20 -3.03 3.02 12.71
C GLY A 20 -4.37 3.72 12.85
N PHE A 21 -5.38 3.28 12.11
CA PHE A 21 -6.73 3.87 12.20
C PHE A 21 -7.40 3.64 13.56
N LEU A 22 -7.24 2.46 14.18
CA LEU A 22 -7.92 2.10 15.42
C LEU A 22 -7.21 2.57 16.69
N PHE A 23 -5.88 2.70 16.67
CA PHE A 23 -5.06 2.94 17.86
C PHE A 23 -4.18 4.20 17.79
N TRP A 24 -3.91 4.73 16.60
CA TRP A 24 -3.00 5.87 16.37
C TRP A 24 -3.70 7.02 15.64
N ASP A 25 -5.04 7.04 15.64
CA ASP A 25 -5.88 8.07 15.01
C ASP A 25 -5.48 8.41 13.56
N TRP A 26 -4.97 7.43 12.80
CA TRP A 26 -4.62 7.66 11.40
C TRP A 26 -5.86 7.97 10.59
N ASP A 27 -5.89 9.14 9.97
CA ASP A 27 -6.84 9.46 8.92
C ASP A 27 -6.52 8.69 7.62
N LEU A 28 -7.38 8.85 6.61
CA LEU A 28 -7.16 8.27 5.27
C LEU A 28 -5.82 8.71 4.70
N TYR A 29 -5.40 9.93 5.06
CA TYR A 29 -4.18 10.51 4.57
C TYR A 29 -2.92 9.80 5.09
N PHE A 30 -2.84 9.52 6.39
CA PHE A 30 -1.75 8.78 7.01
C PHE A 30 -1.68 7.36 6.48
N VAL A 31 -2.85 6.71 6.31
CA VAL A 31 -2.95 5.40 5.65
C VAL A 31 -2.40 5.45 4.23
N LEU A 32 -2.73 6.49 3.46
CA LEU A 32 -2.25 6.68 2.10
C LEU A 32 -0.72 6.86 2.04
N LEU A 33 -0.17 7.69 2.92
CA LEU A 33 1.26 7.87 3.02
C LEU A 33 1.97 6.56 3.34
N PHE A 34 1.49 5.81 4.34
CA PHE A 34 2.03 4.50 4.67
C PHE A 34 2.08 3.58 3.43
N ILE A 35 0.99 3.51 2.66
CA ILE A 35 0.91 2.72 1.43
C ILE A 35 1.91 3.23 0.37
N LEU A 36 2.00 4.54 0.16
CA LEU A 36 2.94 5.14 -0.78
C LEU A 36 4.40 4.85 -0.40
N PHE A 37 4.74 4.89 0.88
CA PHE A 37 6.05 4.51 1.38
C PHE A 37 6.36 3.03 1.17
N ASP A 38 5.41 2.14 1.50
CA ASP A 38 5.57 0.70 1.28
C ASP A 38 5.85 0.40 -0.20
N TYR A 39 5.06 0.98 -1.12
CA TYR A 39 5.30 0.81 -2.56
C TYR A 39 6.58 1.47 -3.04
N THR A 40 6.98 2.60 -2.47
CA THR A 40 8.29 3.22 -2.76
C THR A 40 9.42 2.26 -2.42
N ILE A 41 9.38 1.63 -1.23
CA ILE A 41 10.39 0.65 -0.82
C ILE A 41 10.40 -0.55 -1.77
N ARG A 42 9.24 -1.10 -2.15
CA ARG A 42 9.17 -2.19 -3.14
C ARG A 42 9.77 -1.81 -4.49
N LEU A 43 9.50 -0.60 -4.97
CA LEU A 43 10.07 -0.09 -6.23
C LEU A 43 11.58 0.13 -6.12
N LEU A 44 12.08 0.62 -4.99
CA LEU A 44 13.51 0.74 -4.71
C LEU A 44 14.20 -0.64 -4.76
N PHE A 45 13.64 -1.64 -4.09
CA PHE A 45 14.17 -3.01 -4.13
C PHE A 45 14.17 -3.59 -5.57
N ALA A 46 13.11 -3.32 -6.34
CA ALA A 46 13.04 -3.73 -7.74
C ALA A 46 14.05 -3.00 -8.63
N PHE A 47 14.34 -1.73 -8.35
CA PHE A 47 15.34 -0.93 -9.07
C PHE A 47 16.76 -1.45 -8.84
N PHE A 48 17.12 -1.80 -7.61
CA PHE A 48 18.45 -2.32 -7.29
C PHE A 48 18.65 -3.80 -7.67
N ARG A 49 17.59 -4.55 -8.03
CA ARG A 49 17.70 -5.95 -8.45
C ARG A 49 18.06 -6.11 -9.94
N PRO A 50 19.09 -6.90 -10.28
CA PRO A 50 19.48 -7.13 -11.68
C PRO A 50 18.36 -7.70 -12.57
N GLN A 51 17.46 -8.54 -12.03
CA GLN A 51 16.39 -9.16 -12.81
C GLN A 51 15.29 -8.17 -13.24
N THR A 52 15.13 -7.08 -12.49
CA THR A 52 14.01 -6.13 -12.64
C THR A 52 14.45 -4.72 -12.98
N ARG A 53 15.74 -4.38 -12.88
CA ARG A 53 16.28 -3.02 -13.12
C ARG A 53 16.04 -2.47 -14.53
N SER A 54 15.67 -3.30 -15.50
CA SER A 54 15.46 -2.82 -16.88
C SER A 54 14.22 -1.92 -16.93
N LEU A 55 14.32 -0.82 -17.69
CA LEU A 55 13.22 0.13 -17.81
C LEU A 55 11.93 -0.54 -18.31
N LYS A 56 12.05 -1.55 -19.19
CA LYS A 56 10.92 -2.35 -19.68
C LYS A 56 10.10 -2.99 -18.56
N HIS A 57 10.73 -3.42 -17.47
CA HIS A 57 10.04 -4.02 -16.34
C HIS A 57 9.52 -2.98 -15.35
N LEU A 58 10.25 -1.89 -15.14
CA LEU A 58 9.90 -0.84 -14.17
C LEU A 58 8.88 0.18 -14.70
N LEU A 59 8.78 0.38 -16.01
CA LEU A 59 7.95 1.45 -16.59
C LEU A 59 6.48 1.35 -16.17
N ARG A 60 5.89 0.15 -16.31
CA ARG A 60 4.48 -0.08 -15.97
C ARG A 60 4.16 0.17 -14.48
N PRO A 61 4.85 -0.46 -13.51
CA PRO A 61 4.58 -0.20 -12.09
C PRO A 61 4.93 1.23 -11.69
N LEU A 62 5.93 1.88 -12.31
CA LEU A 62 6.25 3.28 -12.06
C LEU A 62 5.14 4.22 -12.53
N ILE A 63 4.60 4.00 -13.73
CA ILE A 63 3.44 4.77 -14.24
C ILE A 63 2.27 4.61 -13.29
N PHE A 64 1.93 3.38 -12.90
CA PHE A 64 0.81 3.15 -11.99
C PHE A 64 1.05 3.71 -10.59
N PHE A 65 2.29 3.72 -10.10
CA PHE A 65 2.65 4.38 -8.86
C PHE A 65 2.42 5.90 -8.94
N LEU A 66 2.87 6.54 -10.02
CA LEU A 66 2.64 7.97 -10.24
C LEU A 66 1.15 8.28 -10.40
N THR A 67 0.40 7.47 -11.17
CA THR A 67 -1.04 7.65 -11.33
C THR A 67 -1.76 7.48 -10.00
N PHE A 68 -1.45 6.43 -9.23
CA PHE A 68 -2.01 6.20 -7.89
C PHE A 68 -1.71 7.39 -6.96
N SER A 69 -0.47 7.87 -6.94
CA SER A 69 -0.05 9.01 -6.12
C SER A 69 -0.81 10.28 -6.49
N VAL A 70 -0.97 10.57 -7.79
CA VAL A 70 -1.69 11.76 -8.26
C VAL A 70 -3.19 11.64 -7.98
N THR A 71 -3.81 10.50 -8.25
CA THR A 71 -5.26 10.30 -8.03
C THR A 71 -5.62 10.33 -6.55
N SER A 72 -4.83 9.66 -5.70
CA SER A 72 -5.01 9.75 -4.24
C SER A 72 -4.77 11.16 -3.73
N HIS A 73 -3.75 11.86 -4.26
CA HIS A 73 -3.52 13.26 -3.91
C HIS A 73 -4.73 14.13 -4.27
N PHE A 74 -5.26 13.98 -5.48
CA PHE A 74 -6.43 14.72 -5.93
C PHE A 74 -7.65 14.44 -5.07
N TYR A 75 -7.90 13.18 -4.70
CA TYR A 75 -8.97 12.81 -3.78
C TYR A 75 -8.85 13.56 -2.44
N MET A 76 -7.65 13.56 -1.85
CA MET A 76 -7.43 14.26 -0.57
C MET A 76 -7.61 15.77 -0.66
N VAL A 77 -7.27 16.40 -1.79
CA VAL A 77 -7.53 17.83 -1.98
C VAL A 77 -9.03 18.13 -2.12
N LEU A 78 -9.83 17.19 -2.63
CA LEU A 78 -11.29 17.34 -2.71
C LEU A 78 -11.95 17.28 -1.33
N THR A 79 -11.44 16.43 -0.42
CA THR A 79 -11.94 16.33 0.95
C THR A 79 -11.39 17.43 1.84
N GLU A 80 -10.09 17.71 1.75
CA GLU A 80 -9.40 18.70 2.57
C GLU A 80 -8.42 19.59 1.75
N PRO A 81 -8.84 20.79 1.30
CA PRO A 81 -8.07 21.63 0.37
C PRO A 81 -6.75 22.22 0.91
N THR A 82 -6.58 22.23 2.23
CA THR A 82 -5.38 22.75 2.92
C THR A 82 -4.18 21.83 2.76
N TRP A 83 -4.41 20.61 2.28
CA TRP A 83 -3.39 19.59 2.27
C TRP A 83 -2.23 19.91 1.30
N ARG A 84 -1.00 19.65 1.77
CA ARG A 84 0.25 19.83 1.04
C ARG A 84 1.15 18.62 1.31
N PHE A 85 1.62 17.97 0.25
CA PHE A 85 2.34 16.70 0.36
C PHE A 85 3.59 16.77 1.25
N VAL A 86 4.40 17.83 1.13
CA VAL A 86 5.67 17.95 1.87
C VAL A 86 5.47 18.13 3.37
N THR A 87 4.57 19.02 3.78
CA THR A 87 4.29 19.24 5.20
C THR A 87 3.71 17.98 5.80
N ALA A 88 2.75 17.38 5.11
CA ALA A 88 2.03 16.24 5.63
C ALA A 88 2.88 14.96 5.62
N PHE A 89 3.88 14.84 4.73
CA PHE A 89 4.95 13.84 4.83
C PHE A 89 5.79 14.03 6.09
N SER A 90 6.19 15.28 6.38
CA SER A 90 6.94 15.62 7.59
C SER A 90 6.12 15.30 8.84
N ASP A 91 4.85 15.68 8.85
CA ASP A 91 3.91 15.43 9.94
C ASP A 91 3.76 13.93 10.16
N PHE A 92 3.59 13.14 9.10
CA PHE A 92 3.58 11.69 9.21
C PHE A 92 4.90 11.12 9.75
N PHE A 93 6.06 11.54 9.25
CA PHE A 93 7.32 10.97 9.70
C PHE A 93 7.61 11.28 11.17
N TRP A 94 7.30 12.52 11.58
CA TRP A 94 7.55 13.02 12.93
C TRP A 94 6.38 12.84 13.89
N TYR A 95 5.25 12.30 13.45
CA TYR A 95 4.12 11.99 14.32
C TYR A 95 4.59 11.12 15.47
N GLN A 96 4.34 11.58 16.70
CA GLN A 96 4.81 10.91 17.91
C GLN A 96 3.63 10.28 18.61
N ASP A 97 3.59 8.95 18.57
CA ASP A 97 2.88 8.15 19.55
C ASP A 97 3.88 7.48 20.46
N PHE A 98 3.65 7.52 21.77
CA PHE A 98 4.57 6.99 22.79
C PHE A 98 5.99 7.60 22.77
N TYR A 99 6.12 8.89 22.49
CA TYR A 99 7.39 9.65 22.49
C TYR A 99 8.43 9.21 21.44
N ILE A 100 8.08 8.30 20.53
CA ILE A 100 8.95 7.87 19.43
C ILE A 100 8.32 8.34 18.11
N PRO A 101 9.04 9.09 17.27
CA PRO A 101 8.58 9.41 15.93
C PRO A 101 8.26 8.14 15.14
N GLN A 102 7.03 8.04 14.64
CA GLN A 102 6.56 6.82 13.98
C GLN A 102 7.38 6.50 12.74
N GLY A 103 7.89 7.49 12.01
CA GLY A 103 8.73 7.26 10.83
C GLY A 103 9.99 6.45 11.12
N LEU A 104 10.54 6.56 12.34
CA LEU A 104 11.70 5.78 12.78
C LEU A 104 11.36 4.31 13.02
N LEU A 105 10.10 3.99 13.32
CA LEU A 105 9.62 2.61 13.47
C LEU A 105 9.13 2.05 12.13
N VAL A 106 8.34 2.84 11.40
CA VAL A 106 7.69 2.45 10.15
C VAL A 106 8.71 2.17 9.05
N VAL A 107 9.72 3.02 8.85
CA VAL A 107 10.68 2.81 7.74
C VAL A 107 11.47 1.51 7.87
N PRO A 108 12.12 1.19 9.02
CA PRO A 108 12.78 -0.11 9.21
C PRO A 108 11.81 -1.28 9.09
N LEU A 109 10.60 -1.14 9.60
CA LEU A 109 9.57 -2.17 9.53
C LEU A 109 9.14 -2.45 8.09
N LEU A 110 8.98 -1.44 7.24
CA LEU A 110 8.63 -1.61 5.83
C LEU A 110 9.77 -2.32 5.06
N ILE A 111 11.02 -1.94 5.31
CA ILE A 111 12.19 -2.64 4.77
C ILE A 111 12.21 -4.11 5.23
N TYR A 112 11.97 -4.35 6.53
CA TYR A 112 11.86 -5.70 7.07
C TYR A 112 10.72 -6.48 6.43
N THR A 113 9.57 -5.86 6.21
CA THR A 113 8.39 -6.49 5.61
C THR A 113 8.67 -6.94 4.18
N GLU A 114 9.33 -6.11 3.37
CA GLU A 114 9.72 -6.48 2.01
C GLU A 114 10.76 -7.61 2.01
N THR A 115 11.79 -7.54 2.86
CA THR A 115 12.78 -8.62 2.96
C THR A 115 12.17 -9.93 3.47
N SER A 116 11.24 -9.87 4.43
CA SER A 116 10.50 -11.01 4.95
C SER A 116 9.62 -11.65 3.89
N ARG A 117 8.90 -10.85 3.09
CA ARG A 117 8.10 -11.32 1.94
C ARG A 117 8.95 -12.11 0.96
N GLN A 118 10.12 -11.58 0.59
CA GLN A 118 11.05 -12.25 -0.34
C GLN A 118 11.56 -13.58 0.23
N LYS A 119 11.96 -13.61 1.50
CA LYS A 119 12.40 -14.84 2.18
C LYS A 119 11.29 -15.88 2.23
N MET A 120 10.05 -15.47 2.51
CA MET A 120 8.93 -16.40 2.60
C MET A 120 8.50 -16.96 1.25
N GLU A 121 8.58 -16.17 0.17
CA GLU A 121 8.43 -16.72 -1.16
C GLU A 121 9.50 -17.77 -1.44
N LEU A 122 10.78 -17.45 -1.20
CA LEU A 122 11.87 -18.41 -1.36
C LEU A 122 11.65 -19.72 -0.58
N MET A 123 11.24 -19.63 0.69
CA MET A 123 10.95 -20.80 1.54
C MET A 123 9.73 -21.61 1.04
N THR A 124 8.77 -20.96 0.37
CA THR A 124 7.52 -21.60 -0.05
C THR A 124 7.61 -22.21 -1.45
N THR A 125 8.30 -21.55 -2.38
CA THR A 125 8.35 -21.94 -3.80
C THR A 125 9.74 -22.42 -4.23
N GLY A 126 10.76 -22.30 -3.38
CA GLY A 126 12.16 -22.62 -3.68
C GLY A 126 12.86 -21.59 -4.58
N VAL A 127 12.10 -20.68 -5.19
CA VAL A 127 12.61 -19.62 -6.10
C VAL A 127 11.82 -18.34 -5.86
N PHE A 128 12.52 -17.21 -5.83
CA PHE A 128 11.93 -15.87 -5.79
C PHE A 128 11.78 -15.30 -7.21
N ASP A 129 10.54 -15.08 -7.67
CA ASP A 129 10.26 -14.48 -8.97
C ASP A 129 10.04 -12.96 -8.84
N ALA A 130 11.14 -12.22 -8.95
CA ALA A 130 11.14 -10.76 -8.84
C ALA A 130 10.24 -10.06 -9.88
N ILE A 131 10.16 -10.61 -11.11
CA ILE A 131 9.37 -10.02 -12.19
C ILE A 131 7.88 -10.22 -11.92
N LYS A 132 7.49 -11.40 -11.44
CA LYS A 132 6.10 -11.67 -11.04
C LYS A 132 5.68 -10.77 -9.88
N GLN A 133 6.53 -10.60 -8.87
CA GLN A 133 6.25 -9.67 -7.76
C GLN A 133 6.11 -8.23 -8.23
N LEU A 134 7.00 -7.78 -9.13
CA LEU A 134 6.92 -6.44 -9.69
C LEU A 134 5.63 -6.21 -10.50
N LYS A 135 5.20 -7.22 -11.28
CA LYS A 135 3.90 -7.19 -11.99
C LYS A 135 2.73 -7.14 -11.03
N LYS A 136 2.78 -7.89 -9.93
CA LYS A 136 1.77 -7.88 -8.87
C LYS A 136 1.67 -6.49 -8.22
N THR A 137 2.81 -5.89 -7.86
CA THR A 137 2.89 -4.50 -7.37
C THR A 137 2.22 -3.52 -8.33
N GLY A 138 2.54 -3.59 -9.63
CA GLY A 138 1.89 -2.75 -10.63
C GLY A 138 0.37 -2.97 -10.73
N ALA A 139 -0.09 -4.22 -10.67
CA ALA A 139 -1.51 -4.53 -10.71
C ALA A 139 -2.25 -3.97 -9.48
N ARG A 140 -1.69 -4.09 -8.28
CA ARG A 140 -2.26 -3.50 -7.06
C ARG A 140 -2.38 -2.00 -7.14
N LEU A 141 -1.33 -1.33 -7.59
CA LEU A 141 -1.35 0.13 -7.77
C LEU A 141 -2.45 0.55 -8.76
N LEU A 142 -2.59 -0.16 -9.89
CA LEU A 142 -3.67 0.08 -10.83
C LEU A 142 -5.06 -0.08 -10.20
N TYR A 143 -5.31 -1.17 -9.47
CA TYR A 143 -6.58 -1.38 -8.79
C TYR A 143 -6.82 -0.36 -7.68
N GLY A 144 -5.79 0.03 -6.94
CA GLY A 144 -5.85 1.13 -5.98
C GLY A 144 -6.27 2.44 -6.64
N THR A 145 -5.72 2.75 -7.82
CA THR A 145 -6.13 3.95 -8.58
C THR A 145 -7.60 3.87 -8.97
N LEU A 146 -8.08 2.70 -9.43
CA LEU A 146 -9.49 2.51 -9.76
C LEU A 146 -10.40 2.67 -8.53
N ILE A 147 -9.97 2.17 -7.36
CA ILE A 147 -10.69 2.39 -6.10
C ILE A 147 -10.79 3.88 -5.81
N PHE A 148 -9.70 4.64 -5.91
CA PHE A 148 -9.76 6.09 -5.69
C PHE A 148 -10.62 6.82 -6.72
N MET A 149 -10.61 6.42 -7.99
CA MET A 149 -11.53 6.99 -8.97
C MET A 149 -13.00 6.74 -8.58
N LEU A 150 -13.33 5.54 -8.12
CA LEU A 150 -14.68 5.22 -7.62
C LEU A 150 -15.02 6.00 -6.36
N MET A 151 -14.07 6.15 -5.42
CA MET A 151 -14.24 6.97 -4.23
C MET A 151 -14.47 8.43 -4.60
N SER A 152 -13.74 9.01 -5.55
CA SER A 152 -13.97 10.38 -6.01
C SER A 152 -15.38 10.58 -6.56
N ILE A 153 -15.90 9.59 -7.31
CA ILE A 153 -17.29 9.61 -7.79
C ILE A 153 -18.26 9.51 -6.61
N GLY A 154 -18.00 8.60 -5.65
CA GLY A 154 -18.81 8.44 -4.45
C GLY A 154 -18.88 9.70 -3.61
N LEU A 155 -17.74 10.34 -3.38
CA LEU A 155 -17.63 11.61 -2.68
C LEU A 155 -18.45 12.70 -3.38
N ALA A 156 -18.31 12.83 -4.70
CA ALA A 156 -19.06 13.82 -5.48
C ALA A 156 -20.58 13.62 -5.45
N LEU A 157 -21.05 12.37 -5.34
CA LEU A 157 -22.48 12.04 -5.33
C LEU A 157 -23.11 12.09 -3.94
N PHE A 158 -22.39 11.68 -2.91
CA PHE A 158 -22.96 11.41 -1.59
C PHE A 158 -22.34 12.23 -0.45
N SER A 159 -21.19 12.87 -0.67
CA SER A 159 -20.46 13.62 0.35
C SER A 159 -20.35 12.84 1.67
N TRP A 160 -19.90 11.58 1.58
CA TRP A 160 -19.78 10.70 2.74
C TRP A 160 -18.76 11.23 3.76
N GLY A 161 -18.89 10.83 5.02
CA GLY A 161 -17.98 11.27 6.09
C GLY A 161 -16.72 10.41 6.20
N ASP A 162 -15.68 10.96 6.84
CA ASP A 162 -14.31 10.41 6.94
C ASP A 162 -14.26 8.92 7.31
N THR A 163 -15.05 8.50 8.30
CA THR A 163 -15.11 7.10 8.76
C THR A 163 -15.58 6.16 7.64
N VAL A 164 -16.55 6.60 6.83
CA VAL A 164 -17.06 5.81 5.70
C VAL A 164 -15.99 5.70 4.62
N GLU A 165 -15.26 6.78 4.35
CA GLU A 165 -14.20 6.79 3.35
C GLU A 165 -13.07 5.83 3.71
N ILE A 166 -12.56 5.93 4.94
CA ILE A 166 -11.47 5.07 5.43
C ILE A 166 -11.92 3.62 5.45
N SER A 167 -13.11 3.34 5.97
CA SER A 167 -13.65 1.99 6.03
C SER A 167 -13.83 1.39 4.63
N PHE A 168 -14.37 2.17 3.69
CA PHE A 168 -14.54 1.74 2.30
C PHE A 168 -13.19 1.43 1.65
N PHE A 169 -12.20 2.31 1.85
CA PHE A 169 -10.86 2.12 1.31
C PHE A 169 -10.20 0.86 1.88
N LEU A 170 -10.18 0.70 3.21
CA LEU A 170 -9.58 -0.45 3.88
C LEU A 170 -10.25 -1.77 3.45
N VAL A 171 -11.59 -1.83 3.41
CA VAL A 171 -12.32 -3.01 2.96
C VAL A 171 -12.01 -3.33 1.49
N SER A 172 -11.97 -2.32 0.63
CA SER A 172 -11.61 -2.50 -0.78
C SER A 172 -10.18 -3.00 -0.93
N TRP A 173 -9.25 -2.47 -0.14
CA TRP A 173 -7.84 -2.87 -0.12
C TRP A 173 -7.66 -4.33 0.33
N LEU A 174 -8.35 -4.73 1.41
CA LEU A 174 -8.41 -6.13 1.82
C LEU A 174 -8.99 -7.02 0.73
N GLY A 175 -10.08 -6.57 0.10
CA GLY A 175 -10.70 -7.27 -1.02
C GLY A 175 -9.72 -7.56 -2.15
N LEU A 176 -8.87 -6.59 -2.51
CA LEU A 176 -7.81 -6.79 -3.51
C LEU A 176 -6.81 -7.88 -3.07
N ILE A 177 -6.34 -7.83 -1.82
CA ILE A 177 -5.42 -8.84 -1.28
C ILE A 177 -6.06 -10.23 -1.35
N LEU A 178 -7.33 -10.36 -0.96
CA LEU A 178 -8.04 -11.64 -0.98
C LEU A 178 -8.26 -12.17 -2.41
N ILE A 179 -8.64 -11.31 -3.36
CA ILE A 179 -8.88 -11.69 -4.76
C ILE A 179 -7.60 -12.21 -5.41
N GLU A 180 -6.46 -11.58 -5.15
CA GLU A 180 -5.17 -12.03 -5.68
C GLU A 180 -4.78 -13.42 -5.20
N HIS A 181 -5.21 -13.78 -3.98
CA HIS A 181 -4.98 -15.08 -3.37
C HIS A 181 -6.19 -16.01 -3.44
N LYS A 182 -7.18 -15.76 -4.31
CA LYS A 182 -8.39 -16.60 -4.46
C LYS A 182 -8.08 -18.09 -4.64
N GLY A 183 -6.97 -18.42 -5.31
CA GLY A 183 -6.52 -19.80 -5.51
C GLY A 183 -6.02 -20.50 -4.23
N ALA A 184 -5.81 -19.78 -3.13
CA ALA A 184 -5.52 -20.32 -1.81
C ALA A 184 -6.80 -20.70 -1.03
N PHE A 185 -7.95 -20.16 -1.42
CA PHE A 185 -9.27 -20.43 -0.83
C PHE A 185 -10.05 -21.50 -1.59
N LEU A 186 -9.94 -21.52 -2.93
CA LEU A 186 -10.67 -22.44 -3.82
C LEU A 186 -10.08 -23.86 -3.89
N LYS A 187 -8.94 -24.10 -3.25
CA LYS A 187 -8.38 -25.44 -3.05
C LYS A 187 -8.56 -25.80 -1.57
N ALA A 188 -9.81 -26.04 -1.18
CA ALA A 188 -10.17 -26.72 0.06
C ALA A 188 -10.49 -28.18 -0.28
#